data_AF-A0A7S1NDE7-F1
#
_entry.id   AF-A0A7S1NDE7-F1
#
_cell.length_a   1.000
_cell.length_b   1.000
_cell.length_c   1.000
_cell.angle_alpha   90.00
_cell.angle_beta   90.00
_cell.angle_gamma   90.00
#
_symmetry.space_group_name_H-M   'P 1'
#
loop_
_entity.id
_entity.type
_entity.pdbx_description
1 polymer ?
#
loop_
_entity_poly.entity_id
_entity_poly.type
_entity_poly.pdbx_seq_one_letter_code
_entity_poly.pdbx_strand_id
1 'polypeptide(L)'
;SLSASLRRAGGSLAPTALGDTLKTLFEVLNQGRLLEAKELPGLDQYGQGWYPSSTEPAVIVLLTDGSMPNSERGVADDLTIPPLNRAEATLTEQPFHWDQRLYSFEIRPPPPVLDPISQHEMLAPRVGLNEQCQATGGYAAVALNLKHLNGLLERLAVGLVPGVVVNLTVELSPSLEEGLMHVLEQKPVTMYPKAPDAPCHWPLPEDYSVDSSLDKLPLRRPHPYVTLRR
;
A
#
# COMPACT_ATOMS: atom_id res chain seq x y z
N SER A 1 -26.23 5.47 -36.74
CA SER A 1 -25.45 4.23 -37.03
C SER A 1 -24.39 3.92 -35.97
N LEU A 2 -23.73 4.93 -35.36
CA LEU A 2 -22.70 4.72 -34.32
C LEU A 2 -23.21 4.27 -32.94
N SER A 3 -24.49 4.50 -32.61
CA SER A 3 -25.08 4.10 -31.33
C SER A 3 -25.36 2.60 -31.19
N ALA A 4 -25.37 1.86 -32.31
CA ALA A 4 -25.63 0.42 -32.32
C ALA A 4 -24.35 -0.43 -32.21
N SER A 5 -23.18 0.13 -32.54
CA SER A 5 -21.90 -0.60 -32.46
C SER A 5 -21.33 -0.67 -31.05
N LEU A 6 -21.61 0.33 -30.20
CA LEU A 6 -21.21 0.32 -28.78
C LEU A 6 -22.02 -0.67 -27.92
N ARG A 7 -23.22 -1.06 -28.35
CA ARG A 7 -24.03 -2.09 -27.67
C ARG A 7 -23.63 -3.52 -28.03
N ARG A 8 -22.84 -3.71 -29.08
CA ARG A 8 -22.34 -5.04 -29.52
C ARG A 8 -20.97 -5.41 -28.95
N ALA A 9 -20.33 -4.51 -28.19
CA ALA A 9 -19.16 -4.81 -27.36
C ALA A 9 -19.54 -5.41 -25.99
N GLY A 10 -20.72 -6.02 -25.86
CA GLY A 10 -21.05 -6.94 -24.76
C GLY A 10 -20.36 -8.30 -24.90
N GLY A 11 -19.14 -8.32 -25.46
CA GLY A 11 -18.28 -9.49 -25.48
C GLY A 11 -17.62 -9.58 -24.12
N SER A 12 -17.96 -10.63 -23.36
CA SER A 12 -17.30 -11.11 -22.13
C SER A 12 -16.19 -10.17 -21.64
N LEU A 13 -16.52 -9.19 -20.78
CA LEU A 13 -15.49 -8.39 -20.13
C LEU A 13 -14.51 -9.35 -19.46
N ALA A 14 -13.22 -9.18 -19.76
CA ALA A 14 -12.18 -9.92 -19.06
C ALA A 14 -12.40 -9.74 -17.55
N PRO A 15 -12.30 -10.82 -16.75
CA PRO A 15 -12.44 -10.73 -15.31
C PRO A 15 -11.49 -9.66 -14.76
N THR A 16 -12.01 -8.74 -13.96
CA THR A 16 -11.20 -7.74 -13.24
C THR A 16 -10.44 -8.46 -12.13
N ALA A 17 -9.36 -9.16 -12.50
CA ALA A 17 -8.47 -9.88 -11.60
C ALA A 17 -7.49 -8.90 -10.93
N LEU A 18 -8.04 -7.98 -10.14
CA LEU A 18 -7.26 -6.91 -9.50
C LEU A 18 -6.22 -7.46 -8.52
N GLY A 19 -6.57 -8.50 -7.77
CA GLY A 19 -5.64 -9.15 -6.83
C GLY A 19 -4.43 -9.76 -7.54
N ASP A 20 -4.65 -10.48 -8.65
CA ASP A 20 -3.58 -11.09 -9.44
C ASP A 20 -2.71 -10.03 -10.15
N THR A 21 -3.32 -8.93 -10.58
CA THR A 21 -2.62 -7.79 -11.18
C THR A 21 -1.70 -7.12 -10.16
N LEU A 22 -2.21 -6.83 -8.96
CA LEU A 22 -1.41 -6.27 -7.86
C LEU A 22 -0.29 -7.22 -7.45
N LYS A 23 -0.58 -8.53 -7.33
CA LYS A 23 0.43 -9.56 -7.05
C LYS A 23 1.58 -9.48 -8.07
N THR A 24 1.26 -9.56 -9.35
CA THR A 24 2.27 -9.53 -10.44
C THR A 24 3.08 -8.23 -10.39
N LEU A 25 2.42 -7.10 -10.09
CA LEU A 25 3.08 -5.81 -10.00
C LEU A 25 4.06 -5.75 -8.81
N PHE A 26 3.68 -6.28 -7.65
CA PHE A 26 4.60 -6.41 -6.52
C PHE A 26 5.76 -7.37 -6.82
N GLU A 27 5.53 -8.48 -7.52
CA GLU A 27 6.61 -9.38 -7.97
C GLU A 27 7.62 -8.61 -8.85
N VAL A 28 7.15 -7.82 -9.82
CA VAL A 28 8.03 -7.02 -10.69
C VAL A 28 8.82 -5.96 -9.91
N LEU A 29 8.19 -5.26 -8.96
CA LEU A 29 8.87 -4.27 -8.13
C LEU A 29 9.94 -4.93 -7.25
N ASN A 30 9.62 -6.08 -6.66
CA ASN A 30 10.56 -6.80 -5.79
C ASN A 30 11.73 -7.39 -6.59
N GLN A 31 11.52 -7.77 -7.86
CA GLN A 31 12.62 -8.15 -8.75
C GLN A 31 13.57 -6.97 -9.04
N GLY A 32 13.02 -5.77 -9.31
CA GLY A 32 13.81 -4.54 -9.44
C GLY A 32 14.67 -4.30 -8.20
N ARG A 33 14.04 -4.42 -7.04
CA ARG A 33 14.68 -4.26 -5.74
C ARG A 33 15.82 -5.21 -5.46
N LEU A 34 15.67 -6.47 -5.81
CA LEU A 34 16.74 -7.46 -5.66
C LEU A 34 17.95 -7.16 -6.56
N LEU A 35 17.73 -6.52 -7.71
CA LEU A 35 18.82 -6.07 -8.58
C LEU A 35 19.52 -4.85 -7.98
N GLU A 36 18.76 -3.86 -7.52
CA GLU A 36 19.31 -2.64 -6.91
C GLU A 36 20.01 -2.91 -5.57
N ALA A 37 19.53 -3.86 -4.77
CA ALA A 37 20.10 -4.21 -3.47
C ALA A 37 21.54 -4.75 -3.55
N LYS A 38 21.98 -5.20 -4.74
CA LYS A 38 23.37 -5.59 -4.97
C LYS A 38 24.31 -4.39 -5.08
N GLU A 39 23.81 -3.28 -5.58
CA GLU A 39 24.57 -2.05 -5.85
C GLU A 39 24.41 -1.03 -4.70
N LEU A 40 23.26 -1.01 -4.03
CA LEU A 40 22.95 -0.08 -2.94
C LEU A 40 23.14 -0.74 -1.56
N PRO A 41 24.21 -0.41 -0.81
CA PRO A 41 24.40 -0.94 0.54
C PRO A 41 23.30 -0.45 1.50
N GLY A 42 22.79 -1.37 2.32
CA GLY A 42 21.72 -1.10 3.29
C GLY A 42 20.29 -1.33 2.77
N LEU A 43 20.10 -1.52 1.45
CA LEU A 43 18.80 -1.88 0.90
C LEU A 43 18.52 -3.36 1.21
N ASP A 44 17.42 -3.62 1.92
CA ASP A 44 16.95 -4.97 2.27
C ASP A 44 17.99 -5.92 2.88
N GLN A 45 18.88 -5.37 3.72
CA GLN A 45 19.84 -6.16 4.48
C GLN A 45 19.20 -6.75 5.74
N TYR A 46 18.52 -7.89 5.58
CA TYR A 46 17.91 -8.63 6.69
C TYR A 46 18.94 -8.96 7.77
N GLY A 47 18.61 -8.61 9.02
CA GLY A 47 19.48 -8.84 10.18
C GLY A 47 20.51 -7.74 10.46
N GLN A 48 20.60 -6.72 9.59
CA GLN A 48 21.46 -5.54 9.79
C GLN A 48 20.65 -4.27 10.10
N GLY A 49 19.34 -4.42 10.29
CA GLY A 49 18.43 -3.31 10.59
C GLY A 49 17.86 -2.65 9.34
N TRP A 50 17.16 -1.54 9.56
CA TRP A 50 16.47 -0.76 8.55
C TRP A 50 17.21 0.55 8.31
N TYR A 51 17.61 0.81 7.08
CA TYR A 51 18.35 2.01 6.69
C TYR A 51 17.43 2.98 5.93
N PRO A 52 16.89 4.05 6.56
CA PRO A 52 15.92 4.93 5.90
C PRO A 52 16.48 5.75 4.74
N SER A 53 17.82 5.83 4.62
CA SER A 53 18.51 6.44 3.48
C SER A 53 18.62 5.50 2.28
N SER A 54 18.65 4.19 2.52
CA SER A 54 18.84 3.17 1.49
C SER A 54 17.47 2.61 1.10
N THR A 55 16.79 3.36 0.23
CA THR A 55 15.41 3.04 -0.20
C THR A 55 15.33 3.04 -1.72
N GLU A 56 14.40 2.25 -2.23
CA GLU A 56 13.98 2.26 -3.63
C GLU A 56 12.49 2.61 -3.64
N PRO A 57 12.16 3.92 -3.66
CA PRO A 57 10.78 4.35 -3.54
C PRO A 57 9.98 3.98 -4.80
N ALA A 58 8.84 3.32 -4.60
CA ALA A 58 7.92 3.01 -5.69
C ALA A 58 6.50 3.51 -5.39
N VAL A 59 5.85 4.12 -6.37
CA VAL A 59 4.48 4.62 -6.25
C VAL A 59 3.59 3.93 -7.27
N ILE A 60 2.54 3.31 -6.78
CA ILE A 60 1.54 2.60 -7.57
C ILE A 60 0.28 3.46 -7.57
N VAL A 61 -0.17 3.86 -8.75
CA VAL A 61 -1.44 4.58 -8.92
C VAL A 61 -2.39 3.68 -9.68
N LEU A 62 -3.38 3.15 -8.97
CA LEU A 62 -4.44 2.33 -9.53
C LEU A 62 -5.62 3.22 -9.94
N LEU A 63 -6.00 3.16 -11.21
CA LEU A 63 -7.25 3.75 -11.70
C LEU A 63 -8.23 2.61 -11.97
N THR A 64 -9.39 2.66 -11.33
CA THR A 64 -10.43 1.63 -11.46
C THR A 64 -11.80 2.26 -11.63
N ASP A 65 -12.75 1.53 -12.21
CA ASP A 65 -14.15 1.92 -12.30
C ASP A 65 -14.93 1.60 -11.00
N GLY A 66 -14.27 0.97 -10.03
CA GLY A 66 -14.87 0.53 -8.78
C GLY A 66 -15.86 -0.63 -8.99
N SER A 67 -15.76 -1.37 -10.09
CA SER A 67 -16.43 -2.68 -10.21
C SER A 67 -15.79 -3.66 -9.20
N MET A 68 -16.61 -4.54 -8.60
CA MET A 68 -16.05 -5.57 -7.72
C MET A 68 -15.08 -6.44 -8.54
N PRO A 69 -13.94 -6.85 -7.97
CA PRO A 69 -13.04 -7.75 -8.66
C PRO A 69 -13.77 -9.07 -8.93
N ASN A 70 -14.12 -9.30 -10.20
CA ASN A 70 -14.58 -10.59 -10.65
C ASN A 70 -13.33 -11.44 -10.90
N SER A 71 -13.01 -12.34 -9.97
CA SER A 71 -12.12 -13.45 -10.27
C SER A 71 -12.87 -14.46 -11.14
N GLU A 72 -12.15 -15.28 -11.92
CA GLU A 72 -12.75 -16.46 -12.59
C GLU A 72 -13.46 -17.41 -11.59
N ARG A 73 -13.18 -17.26 -10.28
CA ARG A 73 -13.80 -18.00 -9.17
C ARG A 73 -15.05 -17.34 -8.58
N GLY A 74 -15.46 -16.17 -9.05
CA GLY A 74 -16.64 -15.44 -8.56
C GLY A 74 -16.34 -13.99 -8.19
N VAL A 75 -17.39 -13.27 -7.74
CA VAL A 75 -17.28 -11.93 -7.17
C VAL A 75 -16.64 -12.06 -5.79
N ALA A 76 -15.42 -11.56 -5.60
CA ALA A 76 -14.83 -11.50 -4.27
C ALA A 76 -15.36 -10.25 -3.54
N ASP A 77 -15.94 -10.44 -2.36
CA ASP A 77 -16.42 -9.35 -1.50
C ASP A 77 -15.25 -8.58 -0.84
N ASP A 78 -14.04 -9.15 -0.85
CA ASP A 78 -12.83 -8.54 -0.29
C ASP A 78 -11.63 -8.72 -1.22
N LEU A 79 -10.82 -7.65 -1.37
CA LEU A 79 -9.63 -7.66 -2.22
C LEU A 79 -8.44 -8.23 -1.44
N THR A 80 -8.30 -9.55 -1.49
CA THR A 80 -7.11 -10.23 -0.96
C THR A 80 -6.06 -10.39 -2.06
N ILE A 81 -4.85 -9.89 -1.84
CA ILE A 81 -3.72 -10.13 -2.74
C ILE A 81 -3.28 -11.60 -2.54
N PRO A 82 -3.26 -12.43 -3.59
CA PRO A 82 -2.75 -13.79 -3.48
C PRO A 82 -1.28 -13.80 -3.01
N PRO A 83 -0.86 -14.84 -2.27
CA PRO A 83 0.52 -14.93 -1.82
C PRO A 83 1.49 -14.96 -3.01
N LEU A 84 2.60 -14.23 -2.90
CA LEU A 84 3.69 -14.23 -3.88
C LEU A 84 4.26 -15.64 -4.08
N ASN A 85 4.87 -15.87 -5.24
CA ASN A 85 5.60 -17.12 -5.48
C ASN A 85 6.78 -17.22 -4.47
N ARG A 86 6.85 -18.34 -3.73
CA ARG A 86 7.79 -18.55 -2.59
C ARG A 86 9.27 -18.35 -2.87
N ALA A 87 9.71 -18.28 -4.13
CA ALA A 87 11.11 -18.07 -4.48
C ALA A 87 11.59 -16.62 -4.24
N GLU A 88 10.69 -15.64 -4.30
CA GLU A 88 11.02 -14.21 -4.15
C GLU A 88 10.60 -13.65 -2.78
N ALA A 89 9.66 -14.31 -2.08
CA ALA A 89 9.06 -13.87 -0.82
C ALA A 89 9.64 -14.55 0.44
N THR A 90 10.89 -15.01 0.39
CA THR A 90 11.40 -15.93 1.42
C THR A 90 11.58 -15.29 2.80
N LEU A 91 11.74 -13.97 2.86
CA LEU A 91 12.12 -13.23 4.08
C LEU A 91 11.19 -12.05 4.44
N THR A 92 10.08 -11.85 3.72
CA THR A 92 9.09 -10.80 4.02
C THR A 92 7.71 -11.39 4.26
N GLU A 93 6.98 -10.83 5.23
CA GLU A 93 5.61 -11.28 5.55
C GLU A 93 4.57 -10.81 4.52
N GLN A 94 4.79 -9.64 3.93
CA GLN A 94 3.85 -8.95 3.03
C GLN A 94 4.51 -8.69 1.67
N PRO A 95 3.73 -8.52 0.59
CA PRO A 95 4.27 -8.38 -0.75
C PRO A 95 4.89 -7.01 -1.04
N PHE A 96 4.65 -6.02 -0.17
CA PHE A 96 5.12 -4.65 -0.30
C PHE A 96 6.18 -4.31 0.75
N HIS A 97 6.99 -3.30 0.45
CA HIS A 97 8.03 -2.77 1.34
C HIS A 97 7.64 -1.40 1.92
N TRP A 98 8.32 -0.98 2.99
CA TRP A 98 8.11 0.30 3.69
C TRP A 98 8.21 1.57 2.84
N ASP A 99 8.88 1.52 1.70
CA ASP A 99 9.10 2.62 0.75
C ASP A 99 8.20 2.53 -0.49
N GLN A 100 7.29 1.54 -0.54
CA GLN A 100 6.29 1.40 -1.59
C GLN A 100 4.95 2.02 -1.15
N ARG A 101 4.27 2.70 -2.08
CA ARG A 101 2.98 3.37 -1.83
C ARG A 101 1.93 2.95 -2.85
N LEU A 102 0.72 2.62 -2.41
CA LEU A 102 -0.42 2.32 -3.26
C LEU A 102 -1.53 3.36 -3.08
N TYR A 103 -1.86 4.05 -4.16
CA TYR A 103 -3.00 4.95 -4.25
C TYR A 103 -4.03 4.39 -5.21
N SER A 104 -5.31 4.45 -4.83
CA SER A 104 -6.41 3.98 -5.67
C SER A 104 -7.38 5.12 -5.95
N PHE A 105 -7.73 5.33 -7.21
CA PHE A 105 -8.74 6.27 -7.63
C PHE A 105 -9.85 5.54 -8.37
N GLU A 106 -11.04 5.55 -7.78
CA GLU A 106 -12.24 4.98 -8.39
C GLU A 106 -12.99 6.06 -9.19
N ILE A 107 -13.22 5.84 -10.48
CA ILE A 107 -13.95 6.79 -11.33
C ILE A 107 -15.42 6.38 -11.34
N ARG A 108 -16.25 7.09 -10.55
CA ARG A 108 -17.67 6.79 -10.38
C ARG A 108 -18.51 8.02 -10.73
N PRO A 109 -18.92 8.18 -12.01
CA PRO A 109 -19.77 9.29 -12.39
C PRO A 109 -21.13 9.20 -11.68
N PRO A 110 -21.63 10.31 -11.10
CA PRO A 110 -22.91 10.34 -10.41
C PRO A 110 -24.07 10.05 -11.36
N PRO A 111 -25.11 9.29 -10.95
CA PRO A 111 -26.34 9.21 -11.72
C PRO A 111 -27.02 10.57 -11.87
N PRO A 112 -27.82 10.76 -12.94
CA PRO A 112 -28.41 12.06 -13.31
C PRO A 112 -29.43 12.62 -12.31
N VAL A 113 -29.92 11.80 -11.37
CA VAL A 113 -30.81 12.21 -10.27
C VAL A 113 -30.21 11.64 -8.98
N LEU A 114 -29.80 12.50 -8.06
CA LEU A 114 -29.23 12.12 -6.77
C LEU A 114 -29.77 13.01 -5.65
N ASP A 115 -30.24 12.37 -4.59
CA ASP A 115 -30.43 13.02 -3.30
C ASP A 115 -29.07 13.28 -2.63
N PRO A 116 -28.91 14.38 -1.87
CA PRO A 116 -27.63 14.76 -1.27
C PRO A 116 -27.08 13.74 -0.25
N ILE A 117 -27.94 12.90 0.32
CA ILE A 117 -27.54 11.83 1.25
C ILE A 117 -26.78 10.72 0.50
N SER A 118 -27.23 10.39 -0.71
CA SER A 118 -26.61 9.38 -1.58
C SER A 118 -25.25 9.82 -2.13
N GLN A 119 -24.96 11.12 -2.16
CA GLN A 119 -23.65 11.63 -2.58
C GLN A 119 -22.54 11.28 -1.58
N HIS A 120 -22.82 11.21 -0.28
CA HIS A 120 -21.81 10.93 0.73
C HIS A 120 -21.40 9.45 0.73
N GLU A 121 -22.38 8.54 0.59
CA GLU A 121 -22.12 7.11 0.42
C GLU A 121 -21.41 6.80 -0.89
N MET A 122 -21.68 7.57 -1.96
CA MET A 122 -20.98 7.43 -3.25
C MET A 122 -19.51 7.84 -3.21
N LEU A 123 -19.09 8.65 -2.23
CA LEU A 123 -17.70 9.09 -2.09
C LEU A 123 -16.83 8.12 -1.28
N ALA A 124 -17.44 7.08 -0.69
CA ALA A 124 -16.69 6.01 -0.06
C ALA A 124 -16.10 5.05 -1.12
N PRO A 125 -14.78 4.78 -1.07
CA PRO A 125 -14.16 3.70 -1.85
C PRO A 125 -14.79 2.36 -1.47
N ARG A 126 -14.83 1.39 -2.40
CA ARG A 126 -15.31 0.05 -2.03
C ARG A 126 -14.37 -0.62 -1.03
N VAL A 127 -14.96 -1.48 -0.19
CA VAL A 127 -14.28 -2.20 0.89
C VAL A 127 -13.21 -3.13 0.29
N GLY A 128 -12.04 -3.21 0.94
CA GLY A 128 -10.87 -4.00 0.49
C GLY A 128 -9.73 -3.14 -0.08
N LEU A 129 -10.01 -2.24 -1.04
CA LEU A 129 -8.95 -1.41 -1.65
C LEU A 129 -8.38 -0.37 -0.69
N ASN A 130 -9.25 0.26 0.11
CA ASN A 130 -8.84 1.27 1.07
C ASN A 130 -7.88 0.71 2.13
N GLU A 131 -8.09 -0.54 2.57
CA GLU A 131 -7.24 -1.21 3.55
C GLU A 131 -5.86 -1.51 2.97
N GLN A 132 -5.79 -2.02 1.72
CA GLN A 132 -4.51 -2.26 1.04
C GLN A 132 -3.75 -0.94 0.79
N CYS A 133 -4.45 0.12 0.38
CA CYS A 133 -3.85 1.46 0.24
C CYS A 133 -3.30 1.94 1.59
N GLN A 134 -4.08 1.87 2.66
CA GLN A 134 -3.66 2.30 3.99
C GLN A 134 -2.50 1.46 4.54
N ALA A 135 -2.49 0.15 4.27
CA ALA A 135 -1.41 -0.74 4.68
C ALA A 135 -0.07 -0.31 4.09
N THR A 136 -0.04 0.29 2.90
CA THR A 136 1.19 0.83 2.29
C THR A 136 1.49 2.29 2.68
N GLY A 137 0.62 2.95 3.48
CA GLY A 137 0.72 4.38 3.77
C GLY A 137 0.13 5.31 2.69
N GLY A 138 -0.61 4.75 1.73
CA GLY A 138 -1.39 5.48 0.73
C GLY A 138 -2.87 5.64 1.11
N TYR A 139 -3.70 6.02 0.15
CA TYR A 139 -5.15 6.17 0.34
C TYR A 139 -5.94 5.83 -0.92
N ALA A 140 -7.21 5.45 -0.73
CA ALA A 140 -8.18 5.30 -1.79
C ALA A 140 -9.14 6.50 -1.82
N ALA A 141 -9.52 6.97 -3.02
CA ALA A 141 -10.46 8.07 -3.21
C ALA A 141 -11.39 7.83 -4.39
N VAL A 142 -12.60 8.40 -4.34
CA VAL A 142 -13.57 8.31 -5.43
C VAL A 142 -13.62 9.64 -6.20
N ALA A 143 -13.38 9.57 -7.50
CA ALA A 143 -13.53 10.68 -8.44
C ALA A 143 -14.88 10.63 -9.14
N LEU A 144 -15.64 11.71 -9.04
CA LEU A 144 -16.97 11.84 -9.65
C LEU A 144 -16.93 12.22 -11.14
N ASN A 145 -15.83 12.83 -11.57
CA ASN A 145 -15.62 13.26 -12.95
C ASN A 145 -14.11 13.45 -13.19
N LEU A 146 -13.73 13.63 -14.46
CA LEU A 146 -12.33 13.79 -14.85
C LEU A 146 -11.67 15.02 -14.21
N LYS A 147 -12.42 16.11 -14.00
CA LYS A 147 -11.91 17.31 -13.33
C LYS A 147 -11.56 17.03 -11.86
N HIS A 148 -12.41 16.28 -11.16
CA HIS A 148 -12.18 15.87 -9.78
C HIS A 148 -10.98 14.92 -9.69
N LEU A 149 -10.87 13.96 -10.63
CA LEU A 149 -9.72 13.06 -10.73
C LEU A 149 -8.41 13.85 -10.89
N ASN A 150 -8.36 14.81 -11.82
CA ASN A 150 -7.17 15.64 -12.03
C ASN A 150 -6.78 16.38 -10.74
N GLY A 151 -7.74 16.96 -10.02
CA GLY A 151 -7.46 17.62 -8.74
C GLY A 151 -6.92 16.66 -7.67
N LEU A 152 -7.36 15.40 -7.66
CA LEU A 152 -6.82 14.37 -6.77
C LEU A 152 -5.39 13.97 -7.16
N LEU A 153 -5.10 13.85 -8.45
CA LEU A 153 -3.76 13.54 -8.96
C LEU A 153 -2.78 14.70 -8.75
N GLU A 154 -3.22 15.95 -8.90
CA GLU A 154 -2.41 17.13 -8.58
C GLU A 154 -2.06 17.18 -7.10
N ARG A 155 -3.04 16.91 -6.22
CA ARG A 155 -2.81 16.79 -4.78
C ARG A 155 -1.83 15.67 -4.44
N LEU A 156 -1.96 14.52 -5.11
CA LEU A 156 -1.02 13.42 -4.95
C LEU A 156 0.38 13.84 -5.38
N ALA A 157 0.54 14.43 -6.56
CA ALA A 157 1.84 14.85 -7.08
C ALA A 157 2.58 15.82 -6.15
N VAL A 158 1.87 16.75 -5.51
CA VAL A 158 2.47 17.68 -4.53
C VAL A 158 2.84 16.99 -3.21
N GLY A 159 2.11 15.94 -2.82
CA GLY A 159 2.34 15.19 -1.59
C GLY A 159 3.34 14.03 -1.71
N LEU A 160 3.74 13.66 -2.94
CA LEU A 160 4.69 12.58 -3.18
C LEU A 160 6.11 13.03 -2.85
N VAL A 161 6.53 12.72 -1.62
CA VAL A 161 7.91 12.87 -1.17
C VAL A 161 8.45 11.48 -0.83
N PRO A 162 9.65 11.09 -1.30
CA PRO A 162 10.28 9.83 -0.93
C PRO A 162 10.39 9.71 0.59
N GLY A 163 9.81 8.65 1.14
CA GLY A 163 9.75 8.44 2.57
C GLY A 163 9.43 7.00 2.90
N VAL A 164 9.73 6.63 4.14
CA VAL A 164 9.54 5.27 4.66
C VAL A 164 8.32 5.23 5.57
N VAL A 165 7.55 4.16 5.52
CA VAL A 165 6.48 3.91 6.48
C VAL A 165 7.05 3.28 7.75
N VAL A 166 6.60 3.79 8.89
CA VAL A 166 6.88 3.23 10.20
C VAL A 166 5.57 3.17 11.00
N ASN A 167 5.37 2.08 11.72
CA ASN A 167 4.24 1.96 12.63
C ASN A 167 4.63 2.54 13.99
N LEU A 168 4.02 3.66 14.36
CA LEU A 168 4.25 4.30 15.65
C LEU A 168 3.24 3.76 16.68
N THR A 169 3.76 3.27 17.79
CA THR A 169 2.97 2.87 18.95
C THR A 169 3.31 3.77 20.13
N VAL A 170 2.33 4.08 20.97
CA VAL A 170 2.56 4.86 22.18
C VAL A 170 2.25 3.94 23.36
N GLU A 171 3.24 3.71 24.23
CA GLU A 171 3.00 3.06 25.51
C GLU A 171 2.26 4.07 26.41
N LEU A 172 0.97 3.85 26.59
CA LEU A 172 0.15 4.59 27.53
C LEU A 172 0.39 4.05 28.95
N SER A 173 0.30 4.92 29.94
CA SER A 173 0.25 4.49 31.34
C SER A 173 -1.08 3.77 31.61
N PRO A 174 -1.12 2.77 32.52
CA PRO A 174 -2.28 1.89 32.72
C PRO A 174 -3.57 2.62 33.15
N SER A 175 -3.48 3.90 33.55
CA SER A 175 -4.63 4.73 33.90
C SER A 175 -5.35 5.38 32.71
N LEU A 176 -4.79 5.38 31.50
CA LEU A 176 -5.38 5.99 30.29
C LEU A 176 -5.79 4.98 29.19
N GLU A 177 -5.58 3.69 29.42
CA GLU A 177 -5.68 2.65 28.37
C GLU A 177 -7.11 2.40 27.87
N GLU A 178 -8.14 2.44 28.73
CA GLU A 178 -9.49 2.00 28.36
C GLU A 178 -10.22 2.93 27.36
N GLY A 179 -9.81 4.19 27.25
CA GLY A 179 -10.49 5.19 26.38
C GLY A 179 -9.73 5.58 25.12
N LEU A 180 -8.40 5.51 25.11
CA LEU A 180 -7.58 6.03 24.01
C LEU A 180 -7.17 4.99 22.96
N MET A 181 -7.25 3.69 23.29
CA MET A 181 -6.82 2.62 22.39
C MET A 181 -7.62 2.59 21.07
N HIS A 182 -8.88 3.03 21.10
CA HIS A 182 -9.72 3.14 19.89
C HIS A 182 -9.48 4.44 19.09
N VAL A 183 -8.87 5.46 19.72
CA VAL A 183 -8.51 6.75 19.08
C VAL A 183 -7.13 6.67 18.45
N LEU A 184 -6.23 5.87 19.03
CA LEU A 184 -4.93 5.54 18.48
C LEU A 184 -5.00 4.29 17.60
N GLU A 185 -5.97 4.21 16.69
CA GLU A 185 -5.82 3.31 15.54
C GLU A 185 -4.48 3.69 14.88
N GLN A 186 -3.48 2.83 15.07
CA GLN A 186 -2.07 3.08 14.76
C GLN A 186 -1.90 3.04 13.26
N LYS A 187 -2.29 4.12 12.59
CA LYS A 187 -2.09 4.26 11.16
C LYS A 187 -0.59 4.41 10.88
N PRO A 188 -0.08 3.72 9.84
CA PRO A 188 1.30 3.86 9.43
C PRO A 188 1.67 5.33 9.22
N VAL A 189 2.79 5.77 9.79
CA VAL A 189 3.29 7.14 9.67
C VAL A 189 4.43 7.15 8.66
N THR A 190 4.39 8.09 7.71
CA THR A 190 5.51 8.29 6.79
C THR A 190 6.58 9.17 7.45
N MET A 191 7.78 8.65 7.55
CA MET A 191 8.99 9.35 7.97
C MET A 191 9.82 9.73 6.75
N TYR A 192 10.38 10.94 6.77
CA TYR A 192 11.22 11.46 5.70
C TYR A 192 12.67 11.50 6.17
N PRO A 193 13.61 10.80 5.50
CA PRO A 193 15.02 10.93 5.81
C PRO A 193 15.46 12.38 5.55
N LYS A 194 16.06 13.03 6.56
CA LYS A 194 16.53 14.43 6.43
C LYS A 194 17.62 14.60 5.38
N ALA A 195 18.40 13.57 5.12
CA ALA A 195 19.47 13.54 4.13
C ALA A 195 19.43 12.18 3.43
N PRO A 196 18.68 12.05 2.31
CA PRO A 196 18.50 10.77 1.62
C PRO A 196 19.81 10.23 1.04
N ASP A 197 20.69 11.12 0.54
CA ASP A 197 21.95 10.75 -0.10
C ASP A 197 23.11 10.56 0.90
N ALA A 198 22.88 10.83 2.19
CA ALA A 198 23.91 10.69 3.21
C ALA A 198 23.91 9.25 3.76
N PRO A 199 25.09 8.70 4.09
CA PRO A 199 25.17 7.39 4.72
C PRO A 199 24.40 7.41 6.06
N CYS A 200 23.44 6.51 6.21
CA CYS A 200 22.76 6.30 7.49
C CYS A 200 23.65 5.50 8.43
N HIS A 201 24.10 6.15 9.50
CA HIS A 201 24.95 5.53 10.52
C HIS A 201 24.17 4.82 11.65
N TRP A 202 22.86 5.02 11.73
CA TRP A 202 22.00 4.54 12.81
C TRP A 202 20.72 3.91 12.25
N PRO A 203 20.79 2.67 11.74
CA PRO A 203 19.61 1.97 11.26
C PRO A 203 18.64 1.68 12.42
N LEU A 204 17.35 1.52 12.10
CA LEU A 204 16.39 1.00 13.07
C LEU A 204 16.68 -0.51 13.27
N PRO A 205 16.68 -1.02 14.51
CA PRO A 205 16.93 -2.43 14.75
C PRO A 205 15.83 -3.32 14.16
N GLU A 206 16.17 -4.58 13.90
CA GLU A 206 15.18 -5.61 13.58
C GLU A 206 14.36 -5.97 14.83
N ASP A 207 13.20 -6.59 14.62
CA ASP A 207 12.32 -7.11 15.66
C ASP A 207 12.79 -8.45 16.26
N TYR A 208 13.83 -9.04 15.68
CA TYR A 208 14.49 -10.24 16.18
C TYR A 208 15.99 -10.00 16.42
N SER A 209 16.56 -10.79 17.33
CA SER A 209 17.99 -10.83 17.55
C SER A 209 18.64 -11.85 16.61
N VAL A 210 19.71 -11.45 15.94
CA VAL A 210 20.52 -12.37 15.12
C VAL A 210 21.51 -13.07 16.04
N ASP A 211 21.32 -14.37 16.24
CA ASP A 211 22.28 -15.22 16.99
C ASP A 211 22.96 -16.21 16.03
N SER A 212 24.18 -16.60 16.38
CA SER A 212 25.00 -17.61 15.70
C SER A 212 24.34 -18.99 15.63
N SER A 213 23.33 -19.24 16.47
CA SER A 213 22.54 -20.48 16.50
C SER A 213 21.37 -20.50 15.51
N LEU A 214 21.14 -19.42 14.76
CA LEU A 214 19.94 -19.24 13.95
C LEU A 214 20.11 -19.82 12.54
N ASP A 215 19.50 -20.97 12.28
CA ASP A 215 19.58 -21.64 10.97
C ASP A 215 18.77 -20.94 9.86
N LYS A 216 17.72 -20.19 10.22
CA LYS A 216 16.85 -19.46 9.29
C LYS A 216 16.40 -18.14 9.91
N LEU A 217 16.51 -17.06 9.12
CA LEU A 217 15.99 -15.75 9.51
C LEU A 217 14.46 -15.78 9.63
N PRO A 218 13.87 -15.11 10.63
CA PRO A 218 12.44 -14.88 10.69
C PRO A 218 11.97 -14.04 9.50
N LEU A 219 10.68 -14.13 9.20
CA LEU A 219 10.06 -13.24 8.22
C LEU A 219 10.06 -11.81 8.78
N ARG A 220 10.51 -10.88 7.96
CA ARG A 220 10.52 -9.46 8.27
C ARG A 220 9.15 -8.86 7.95
N ARG A 221 8.62 -8.07 8.87
CA ARG A 221 7.42 -7.25 8.64
C ARG A 221 7.68 -6.21 7.55
N PRO A 222 6.65 -5.72 6.84
CA PRO A 222 6.83 -4.67 5.84
C PRO A 222 7.25 -3.34 6.45
N HIS A 223 6.81 -3.05 7.68
CA HIS A 223 7.04 -1.78 8.37
C HIS A 223 7.63 -2.02 9.77
N PRO A 224 8.68 -1.27 10.17
CA PRO A 224 9.20 -1.35 11.52
C PRO A 224 8.22 -0.74 12.53
N TYR A 225 8.20 -1.29 13.75
CA TYR A 225 7.42 -0.77 14.87
C TYR A 225 8.32 0.06 15.78
N VAL A 226 7.91 1.28 16.07
CA VAL A 226 8.61 2.18 16.98
C VAL A 226 7.67 2.56 18.11
N THR A 227 8.01 2.11 19.32
CA THR A 227 7.26 2.43 20.53
C THR A 227 7.83 3.68 21.18
N LEU A 228 7.00 4.72 21.26
CA LEU A 228 7.30 5.94 22.00
C LEU A 228 6.87 5.75 23.45
N ARG A 229 7.85 5.74 24.34
CA ARG A 229 7.62 5.79 25.80
C ARG A 229 7.56 7.24 26.23
N ARG A 230 6.51 7.60 26.97
CA ARG A 230 6.31 8.95 27.53
C ARG A 230 6.40 8.94 29.04
#